data_AF-A0A507E6P1-F1
#
_entry.id   AF-A0A507E6P1-F1
#
_cell.length_a   1.000
_cell.length_b   1.000
_cell.length_c   1.000
_cell.angle_alpha   90.00
_cell.angle_beta   90.00
_cell.angle_gamma   90.00
#
_symmetry.space_group_name_H-M   'P 1'
#
loop_
_entity.id
_entity.type
_entity.pdbx_description
1 polymer ?
#
loop_
_entity_poly.entity_id
_entity_poly.type
_entity_poly.pdbx_seq_one_letter_code
_entity_poly.pdbx_strand_id
1 'polypeptide(L)'
;MWQAPPPAYEGSSSSKTNSTSNMNSMDAFKSLVMRHEISSLMALKLRKLEAYDIVVICDDSGSMMTKSTMGLTEANPFAPTTTRWDELKLTVQIVTDIAVTLDDDGIDVYFLNRPPLQNVSHSSQLEASFSKRPQGYTPIARVLRQVLREKKSSFAESGKKLLILIATDGVPTTDQGVEDKRGLWSVLAYDRGDTPVVFLACTDNDAEIEYLNEWDVELPNLDVVDDYNTERRQILAIQGNSFPFSRGDWVCKMLLGPIDPEIDALDERPVSVKRSATIGRAETLGRRNSVFDTVKKKFGWF
;
A
#
# COMPACT_ATOMS: atom_id res chain seq x y z
N MET A 1 63.34 -28.20 -23.67
CA MET A 1 61.89 -28.33 -23.47
C MET A 1 61.41 -26.99 -22.91
N TRP A 2 60.92 -26.09 -23.77
CA TRP A 2 60.52 -24.73 -23.39
C TRP A 2 59.00 -24.71 -23.25
N GLN A 3 58.47 -24.38 -22.06
CA GLN A 3 57.04 -24.20 -21.81
C GLN A 3 56.64 -22.74 -22.07
N ALA A 4 55.57 -22.53 -22.85
CA ALA A 4 55.00 -21.23 -23.13
C ALA A 4 54.22 -20.67 -21.91
N PRO A 5 54.13 -19.34 -21.74
CA PRO A 5 53.38 -18.73 -20.64
C PRO A 5 51.85 -18.84 -20.87
N PRO A 6 51.04 -18.81 -19.78
CA PRO A 6 49.59 -18.89 -19.87
C PRO A 6 48.98 -17.60 -20.45
N PRO A 7 47.76 -17.67 -21.03
CA PRO A 7 47.10 -16.52 -21.63
C PRO A 7 46.65 -15.50 -20.56
N ALA A 8 46.60 -14.23 -20.97
CA ALA A 8 46.14 -13.12 -20.15
C ALA A 8 44.65 -13.26 -19.81
N TYR A 9 44.29 -13.06 -18.54
CA TYR A 9 42.90 -12.93 -18.11
C TYR A 9 42.30 -11.63 -18.68
N GLU A 10 41.29 -11.75 -19.54
CA GLU A 10 40.45 -10.62 -19.93
C GLU A 10 39.59 -10.17 -18.74
N GLY A 11 39.68 -8.88 -18.42
CA GLY A 11 38.92 -8.23 -17.36
C GLY A 11 37.42 -8.26 -17.62
N SER A 12 36.69 -8.67 -16.60
CA SER A 12 35.23 -8.81 -16.52
C SER A 12 34.45 -7.59 -17.02
N SER A 13 33.50 -7.84 -17.92
CA SER A 13 32.47 -6.93 -18.43
C SER A 13 31.22 -6.88 -17.53
N SER A 14 31.39 -6.68 -16.22
CA SER A 14 30.29 -6.70 -15.23
C SER A 14 29.47 -5.40 -15.11
N SER A 15 29.76 -4.36 -15.90
CA SER A 15 29.12 -3.04 -15.76
C SER A 15 27.90 -2.81 -16.67
N LYS A 16 27.75 -3.53 -17.79
CA LYS A 16 26.67 -3.30 -18.77
C LYS A 16 25.35 -4.03 -18.45
N THR A 17 25.42 -5.15 -17.74
CA THR A 17 24.24 -5.94 -17.36
C THR A 17 23.44 -5.26 -16.26
N ASN A 18 24.10 -4.75 -15.22
CA ASN A 18 23.45 -4.03 -14.11
C ASN A 18 22.89 -2.65 -14.51
N SER A 19 23.45 -1.97 -15.50
CA SER A 19 22.92 -0.67 -15.96
C SER A 19 21.61 -0.83 -16.73
N THR A 20 21.49 -1.92 -17.49
CA THR A 20 20.35 -2.18 -18.36
C THR A 20 19.14 -2.72 -17.58
N SER A 21 19.38 -3.59 -16.59
CA SER A 21 18.32 -4.06 -15.67
C SER A 21 17.72 -2.93 -14.85
N ASN A 22 18.56 -2.03 -14.31
CA ASN A 22 18.11 -0.86 -13.55
C ASN A 22 17.32 0.15 -14.40
N MET A 23 17.71 0.38 -15.66
CA MET A 23 16.94 1.23 -16.58
C MET A 23 15.56 0.64 -16.87
N ASN A 24 15.47 -0.67 -17.10
CA ASN A 24 14.20 -1.35 -17.34
C ASN A 24 13.28 -1.32 -16.11
N SER A 25 13.82 -1.53 -14.91
CA SER A 25 13.06 -1.45 -13.65
C SER A 25 12.52 -0.04 -13.41
N MET A 26 13.34 1.01 -13.61
CA MET A 26 12.88 2.39 -13.48
C MET A 26 11.79 2.77 -14.50
N ASP A 27 11.87 2.28 -15.73
CA ASP A 27 10.86 2.57 -16.75
C ASP A 27 9.55 1.78 -16.51
N ALA A 28 9.64 0.56 -15.98
CA ALA A 28 8.49 -0.19 -15.50
C ALA A 28 7.80 0.54 -14.33
N PHE A 29 8.57 1.01 -13.35
CA PHE A 29 8.06 1.78 -12.22
C PHE A 29 7.40 3.10 -12.66
N LYS A 30 8.02 3.86 -13.57
CA LYS A 30 7.39 5.07 -14.16
C LYS A 30 6.08 4.74 -14.87
N SER A 31 6.06 3.66 -15.65
CA SER A 31 4.88 3.23 -16.39
C SER A 31 3.74 2.85 -15.44
N LEU A 32 4.06 2.20 -14.33
CA LEU A 32 3.11 1.90 -13.25
C LEU A 32 2.56 3.17 -12.60
N VAL A 33 3.44 4.09 -12.20
CA VAL A 33 3.04 5.37 -11.59
C VAL A 33 2.08 6.14 -12.49
N MET A 34 2.36 6.20 -13.80
CA MET A 34 1.48 6.84 -14.77
C MET A 34 0.16 6.08 -14.96
N ARG A 35 0.20 4.74 -15.06
CA ARG A 35 -1.00 3.91 -15.29
C ARG A 35 -2.01 4.01 -14.16
N HIS A 36 -1.53 4.01 -12.91
CA HIS A 36 -2.39 4.06 -11.72
C HIS A 36 -2.57 5.47 -11.18
N GLU A 37 -2.08 6.50 -11.91
CA GLU A 37 -2.18 7.90 -11.53
C GLU A 37 -1.64 8.16 -10.10
N ILE A 38 -0.54 7.48 -9.76
CA ILE A 38 0.09 7.59 -8.44
C ILE A 38 0.78 8.96 -8.33
N SER A 39 0.46 9.71 -7.30
CA SER A 39 1.05 11.01 -7.03
C SER A 39 2.56 10.91 -6.77
N SER A 40 3.28 12.01 -7.05
CA SER A 40 4.74 12.04 -6.81
C SER A 40 5.11 11.83 -5.34
N LEU A 41 4.23 12.22 -4.41
CA LEU A 41 4.40 11.98 -2.97
C LEU A 41 4.42 10.48 -2.67
N MET A 42 3.40 9.76 -3.14
CA MET A 42 3.28 8.31 -2.95
C MET A 42 4.41 7.58 -3.66
N ALA A 43 4.70 7.93 -4.92
CA ALA A 43 5.76 7.30 -5.71
C ALA A 43 7.15 7.40 -5.05
N LEU A 44 7.46 8.53 -4.38
CA LEU A 44 8.73 8.69 -3.67
C LEU A 44 8.85 7.70 -2.49
N LYS A 45 7.74 7.43 -1.81
CA LYS A 45 7.71 6.59 -0.60
C LYS A 45 7.52 5.11 -0.91
N LEU A 46 6.93 4.75 -2.05
CA LEU A 46 6.74 3.36 -2.49
C LEU A 46 8.02 2.52 -2.43
N ARG A 47 9.19 3.11 -2.69
CA ARG A 47 10.48 2.40 -2.61
C ARG A 47 10.78 1.79 -1.24
N LYS A 48 10.12 2.24 -0.17
CA LYS A 48 10.21 1.59 1.15
C LYS A 48 9.77 0.12 1.12
N LEU A 49 8.89 -0.24 0.19
CA LEU A 49 8.40 -1.61 0.03
C LEU A 49 9.47 -2.56 -0.52
N GLU A 50 10.57 -2.07 -1.11
CA GLU A 50 11.72 -2.92 -1.52
C GLU A 50 12.31 -3.73 -0.34
N ALA A 51 12.06 -3.29 0.91
CA ALA A 51 12.51 -3.94 2.13
C ALA A 51 11.50 -4.95 2.71
N TYR A 52 10.38 -5.21 2.02
CA TYR A 52 9.28 -6.04 2.52
C TYR A 52 8.87 -7.11 1.50
N ASP A 53 8.69 -8.34 1.98
CA ASP A 53 7.88 -9.36 1.33
C ASP A 53 6.40 -9.09 1.65
N ILE A 54 5.54 -9.08 0.64
CA ILE A 54 4.12 -8.70 0.78
C ILE A 54 3.24 -9.94 0.72
N VAL A 55 2.37 -10.10 1.72
CA VAL A 55 1.32 -11.13 1.75
C VAL A 55 -0.04 -10.48 1.81
N VAL A 56 -0.96 -10.93 0.96
CA VAL A 56 -2.37 -10.53 0.99
C VAL A 56 -3.23 -11.71 1.43
N ILE A 57 -4.00 -11.54 2.51
CA ILE A 57 -5.01 -12.49 2.99
C ILE A 57 -6.37 -11.98 2.51
N CYS A 58 -6.95 -12.68 1.54
CA CYS A 58 -8.25 -12.36 0.96
C CYS A 58 -9.36 -13.12 1.70
N ASP A 59 -10.31 -12.38 2.26
CA ASP A 59 -11.59 -12.94 2.69
C ASP A 59 -12.37 -13.44 1.49
N ASP A 60 -12.56 -14.76 1.44
CA ASP A 60 -13.39 -15.44 0.45
C ASP A 60 -14.59 -16.14 1.12
N SER A 61 -15.09 -15.61 2.23
CA SER A 61 -16.29 -16.06 2.92
C SER A 61 -17.57 -15.67 2.17
N GLY A 62 -18.70 -16.27 2.56
CA GLY A 62 -19.98 -16.02 1.87
C GLY A 62 -20.45 -14.55 1.86
N SER A 63 -20.10 -13.76 2.89
CA SER A 63 -20.51 -12.35 3.01
C SER A 63 -19.93 -11.46 1.91
N MET A 64 -18.77 -11.84 1.36
CA MET A 64 -18.10 -11.11 0.27
C MET A 64 -18.89 -11.13 -1.06
N MET A 65 -19.95 -11.94 -1.18
CA MET A 65 -20.92 -11.86 -2.28
C MET A 65 -21.90 -10.69 -2.15
N THR A 66 -21.90 -9.98 -1.02
CA THR A 66 -22.75 -8.81 -0.81
C THR A 66 -22.43 -7.76 -1.86
N LYS A 67 -23.49 -7.13 -2.36
CA LYS A 67 -23.37 -6.02 -3.31
C LYS A 67 -22.67 -4.86 -2.63
N SER A 68 -21.68 -4.30 -3.29
CA SER A 68 -20.96 -3.14 -2.81
C SER A 68 -21.37 -1.90 -3.59
N THR A 69 -21.41 -0.77 -2.90
CA THR A 69 -21.53 0.55 -3.51
C THR A 69 -20.17 1.21 -3.76
N MET A 70 -19.05 0.60 -3.36
CA MET A 70 -17.72 1.23 -3.48
C MET A 70 -17.34 1.51 -4.95
N GLY A 71 -17.81 0.68 -5.89
CA GLY A 71 -17.67 0.91 -7.33
C GLY A 71 -18.58 2.00 -7.91
N LEU A 72 -19.60 2.45 -7.17
CA LEU A 72 -20.47 3.56 -7.58
C LEU A 72 -19.80 4.88 -7.23
N THR A 73 -19.78 5.81 -8.19
CA THR A 73 -19.25 7.16 -7.98
C THR A 73 -20.27 8.18 -8.44
N GLU A 74 -20.18 9.41 -7.94
CA GLU A 74 -20.99 10.53 -8.47
C GLU A 74 -20.80 10.71 -9.99
N ALA A 75 -19.62 10.37 -10.50
CA ALA A 75 -19.28 10.42 -11.92
C ALA A 75 -19.88 9.26 -12.73
N ASN A 76 -20.25 8.15 -12.09
CA ASN A 76 -20.84 6.99 -12.74
C ASN A 76 -21.90 6.30 -11.86
N PRO A 77 -23.06 6.96 -11.62
CA PRO A 77 -24.10 6.44 -10.74
C PRO A 77 -24.87 5.25 -11.33
N PHE A 78 -24.64 4.92 -12.60
CA PHE A 78 -25.29 3.81 -13.32
C PHE A 78 -24.35 2.63 -13.57
N ALA A 79 -23.17 2.61 -12.95
CA ALA A 79 -22.26 1.48 -13.06
C ALA A 79 -22.95 0.20 -12.57
N PRO A 80 -22.70 -0.97 -13.19
CA PRO A 80 -23.19 -2.24 -12.68
C PRO A 80 -22.73 -2.43 -11.24
N THR A 81 -23.66 -2.74 -10.34
CA THR A 81 -23.32 -3.04 -8.95
C THR A 81 -22.42 -4.27 -8.90
N THR A 82 -21.21 -4.10 -8.39
CA THR A 82 -20.22 -5.15 -8.15
C THR A 82 -20.42 -5.77 -6.77
N THR A 83 -19.84 -6.94 -6.54
CA THR A 83 -19.75 -7.51 -5.20
C THR A 83 -18.48 -7.03 -4.49
N ARG A 84 -18.44 -7.12 -3.15
CA ARG A 84 -17.23 -6.88 -2.35
C ARG A 84 -16.05 -7.72 -2.86
N TRP A 85 -16.32 -8.95 -3.29
CA TRP A 85 -15.34 -9.85 -3.91
C TRP A 85 -14.77 -9.33 -5.24
N ASP A 86 -15.61 -8.76 -6.10
CA ASP A 86 -15.17 -8.19 -7.39
C ASP A 86 -14.25 -6.98 -7.17
N GLU A 87 -14.52 -6.18 -6.15
CA GLU A 87 -13.70 -5.02 -5.79
C GLU A 87 -12.38 -5.42 -5.12
N LEU A 88 -12.42 -6.45 -4.27
CA LEU A 88 -11.22 -7.04 -3.71
C LEU A 88 -10.31 -7.58 -4.83
N LYS A 89 -10.86 -8.26 -5.85
CA LYS A 89 -10.09 -8.72 -7.01
C LYS A 89 -9.32 -7.56 -7.66
N LEU A 90 -10.00 -6.46 -7.96
CA LEU A 90 -9.39 -5.29 -8.59
C LEU A 90 -8.29 -4.69 -7.70
N THR A 91 -8.52 -4.64 -6.39
CA THR A 91 -7.55 -4.12 -5.43
C THR A 91 -6.30 -4.99 -5.38
N VAL A 92 -6.46 -6.32 -5.28
CA VAL A 92 -5.33 -7.25 -5.28
C VAL A 92 -4.55 -7.20 -6.59
N GLN A 93 -5.23 -7.01 -7.74
CA GLN A 93 -4.55 -6.81 -9.03
C GLN A 93 -3.65 -5.56 -9.01
N ILE A 94 -4.12 -4.45 -8.46
CA ILE A 94 -3.31 -3.22 -8.34
C ILE A 94 -2.15 -3.44 -7.34
N VAL A 95 -2.39 -4.13 -6.22
CA VAL A 95 -1.33 -4.49 -5.25
C VAL A 95 -0.26 -5.34 -5.93
N THR A 96 -0.64 -6.36 -6.69
CA THR A 96 0.31 -7.20 -7.45
C THR A 96 1.10 -6.37 -8.45
N ASP A 97 0.44 -5.52 -9.24
CA ASP A 97 1.11 -4.67 -10.22
C ASP A 97 2.14 -3.75 -9.55
N ILE A 98 1.81 -3.14 -8.41
CA ILE A 98 2.72 -2.28 -7.62
C ILE A 98 3.89 -3.10 -7.06
N ALA A 99 3.59 -4.19 -6.36
CA ALA A 99 4.60 -5.01 -5.69
C ALA A 99 5.64 -5.56 -6.67
N VAL A 100 5.23 -6.05 -7.84
CA VAL A 100 6.15 -6.65 -8.84
C VAL A 100 7.11 -5.64 -9.47
N THR A 101 6.82 -4.34 -9.37
CA THR A 101 7.78 -3.32 -9.82
C THR A 101 8.85 -3.01 -8.78
N LEU A 102 8.66 -3.46 -7.55
CA LEU A 102 9.51 -3.19 -6.39
C LEU A 102 10.15 -4.47 -5.83
N ASP A 103 9.56 -5.62 -6.15
CA ASP A 103 9.97 -6.94 -5.71
C ASP A 103 10.03 -7.93 -6.88
N ASP A 104 11.14 -8.65 -6.98
CA ASP A 104 11.42 -9.59 -8.06
C ASP A 104 10.72 -10.95 -7.88
N ASP A 105 10.36 -11.34 -6.66
CA ASP A 105 9.66 -12.62 -6.39
C ASP A 105 8.13 -12.51 -6.31
N GLY A 106 7.60 -11.28 -6.30
CA GLY A 106 6.17 -10.98 -6.37
C GLY A 106 5.49 -10.94 -5.00
N ILE A 107 4.25 -11.40 -4.92
CA ILE A 107 3.48 -11.45 -3.65
C ILE A 107 2.90 -12.83 -3.41
N ASP A 108 2.58 -13.14 -2.15
CA ASP A 108 1.75 -14.30 -1.84
C ASP A 108 0.32 -13.89 -1.53
N VAL A 109 -0.63 -14.66 -2.07
CA VAL A 109 -2.06 -14.43 -1.87
C VAL A 109 -2.65 -15.64 -1.17
N TYR A 110 -3.00 -15.44 0.09
CA TYR A 110 -3.74 -16.40 0.90
C TYR A 110 -5.23 -16.12 0.81
N PHE A 111 -6.01 -17.16 1.02
CA PHE A 111 -7.46 -17.06 1.11
C PHE A 111 -7.93 -17.73 2.39
N LEU A 112 -9.07 -17.31 2.93
CA LEU A 112 -9.57 -17.87 4.17
C LEU A 112 -10.02 -19.33 4.05
N ASN A 113 -10.63 -19.68 2.92
CA ASN A 113 -11.34 -20.93 2.69
C ASN A 113 -10.78 -21.76 1.50
N ARG A 114 -9.62 -21.38 0.93
CA ARG A 114 -8.97 -22.13 -0.17
C ARG A 114 -7.44 -22.05 -0.13
N PRO A 115 -6.72 -22.92 -0.86
CA PRO A 115 -5.26 -22.90 -0.90
C PRO A 115 -4.69 -21.56 -1.40
N PRO A 116 -3.50 -21.16 -0.92
CA PRO A 116 -2.85 -19.92 -1.34
C PRO A 116 -2.24 -20.02 -2.74
N LEU A 117 -1.97 -18.86 -3.33
CA LEU A 117 -1.06 -18.66 -4.46
C LEU A 117 0.24 -18.07 -3.93
N GLN A 118 1.38 -18.58 -4.37
CA GLN A 118 2.69 -18.08 -3.95
C GLN A 118 3.41 -17.44 -5.14
N ASN A 119 4.28 -16.46 -4.87
CA ASN A 119 5.12 -15.79 -5.87
C ASN A 119 4.31 -15.30 -7.10
N VAL A 120 3.18 -14.64 -6.83
CA VAL A 120 2.33 -14.04 -7.84
C VAL A 120 3.05 -12.81 -8.39
N SER A 121 3.53 -12.92 -9.63
CA SER A 121 4.26 -11.87 -10.33
C SER A 121 3.45 -11.22 -11.46
N HIS A 122 2.26 -11.73 -11.75
CA HIS A 122 1.35 -11.16 -12.74
C HIS A 122 -0.10 -11.26 -12.29
N SER A 123 -0.85 -10.17 -12.47
CA SER A 123 -2.28 -10.10 -12.14
C SER A 123 -3.14 -11.16 -12.84
N SER A 124 -2.72 -11.67 -14.01
CA SER A 124 -3.40 -12.76 -14.71
C SER A 124 -3.39 -14.09 -13.96
N GLN A 125 -2.43 -14.33 -13.05
CA GLN A 125 -2.37 -15.54 -12.22
C GLN A 125 -3.49 -15.58 -11.17
N LEU A 126 -4.09 -14.42 -10.86
CA LEU A 126 -5.19 -14.30 -9.89
C LEU A 126 -6.54 -14.76 -10.48
N GLU A 127 -6.69 -14.71 -11.81
CA GLU A 127 -7.97 -14.90 -12.50
C GLU A 127 -8.67 -16.22 -12.13
N ALA A 128 -7.92 -17.32 -12.13
CA ALA A 128 -8.48 -18.64 -11.81
C ALA A 128 -9.02 -18.70 -10.37
N SER A 129 -8.30 -18.13 -9.41
CA SER A 129 -8.71 -18.13 -8.00
C SER A 129 -9.89 -17.21 -7.73
N PHE A 130 -9.94 -16.04 -8.36
CA PHE A 130 -11.05 -15.09 -8.21
C PHE A 130 -12.29 -15.46 -9.02
N SER A 131 -12.17 -16.30 -10.06
CA SER A 131 -13.33 -16.83 -10.81
C SER A 131 -14.22 -17.77 -9.97
N LYS A 132 -13.66 -18.37 -8.92
CA LYS A 132 -14.39 -19.21 -7.96
C LYS A 132 -15.09 -18.32 -6.94
N ARG A 133 -16.40 -18.45 -6.83
CA ARG A 133 -17.21 -17.67 -5.88
C ARG A 133 -16.73 -17.87 -4.44
N PRO A 134 -16.73 -16.82 -3.62
CA PRO A 134 -16.44 -16.91 -2.20
C PRO A 134 -17.56 -17.66 -1.46
N GLN A 135 -17.18 -18.46 -0.46
CA GLN A 135 -18.03 -19.31 0.35
C GLN A 135 -17.30 -19.70 1.64
N GLY A 136 -18.06 -20.02 2.69
CA GLY A 136 -17.51 -20.44 3.98
C GLY A 136 -17.54 -19.33 5.01
N TYR A 137 -16.71 -19.49 6.03
CA TYR A 137 -16.63 -18.62 7.21
C TYR A 137 -15.42 -17.68 7.12
N THR A 138 -15.14 -16.93 8.19
CA THR A 138 -14.10 -15.89 8.23
C THR A 138 -12.95 -16.23 9.20
N PRO A 139 -12.22 -17.36 9.03
CA PRO A 139 -11.15 -17.84 9.91
C PRO A 139 -9.83 -17.05 9.83
N ILE A 140 -9.88 -15.72 9.98
CA ILE A 140 -8.72 -14.82 9.88
C ILE A 140 -7.64 -15.22 10.89
N ALA A 141 -7.98 -15.48 12.15
CA ALA A 141 -7.01 -15.82 13.19
C ALA A 141 -6.23 -17.10 12.86
N ARG A 142 -6.87 -18.11 12.26
CA ARG A 142 -6.19 -19.34 11.81
C ARG A 142 -5.23 -19.04 10.67
N VAL A 143 -5.70 -18.34 9.64
CA VAL A 143 -4.90 -18.08 8.43
C VAL A 143 -3.73 -17.14 8.73
N LEU A 144 -3.94 -16.12 9.56
CA LEU A 144 -2.87 -15.23 9.98
C LEU A 144 -1.75 -15.99 10.73
N ARG A 145 -2.10 -16.90 11.66
CA ARG A 145 -1.09 -17.79 12.30
C ARG A 145 -0.38 -18.68 11.30
N GLN A 146 -1.09 -19.17 10.28
CA GLN A 146 -0.48 -19.97 9.22
C GLN A 146 0.56 -19.15 8.44
N VAL A 147 0.19 -17.94 7.98
CA VAL A 147 1.09 -17.03 7.26
C VAL A 147 2.32 -16.71 8.10
N LEU A 148 2.13 -16.28 9.35
CA LEU A 148 3.22 -15.94 10.26
C LEU A 148 4.19 -17.12 10.46
N ARG A 149 3.66 -18.34 10.60
CA ARG A 149 4.49 -19.55 10.74
C ARG A 149 5.27 -19.88 9.47
N GLU A 150 4.61 -19.83 8.31
CA GLU A 150 5.21 -20.20 7.02
C GLU A 150 6.27 -19.19 6.59
N LYS A 151 6.04 -17.90 6.84
CA LYS A 151 6.94 -16.80 6.44
C LYS A 151 8.03 -16.49 7.46
N LYS A 152 7.97 -17.06 8.67
CA LYS A 152 9.02 -16.91 9.70
C LYS A 152 10.41 -17.30 9.20
N SER A 153 10.50 -18.36 8.39
CA SER A 153 11.76 -18.84 7.84
C SER A 153 12.23 -17.99 6.65
N SER A 154 11.29 -17.53 5.81
CA SER A 154 11.58 -16.70 4.64
C SER A 154 12.28 -15.40 5.03
N PHE A 155 11.88 -14.76 6.13
CA PHE A 155 12.55 -13.57 6.68
C PHE A 155 14.06 -13.77 6.90
N ALA A 156 14.44 -14.96 7.41
CA ALA A 156 15.85 -15.26 7.69
C ALA A 156 16.69 -15.48 6.42
N GLU A 157 16.04 -15.84 5.32
CA GLU A 157 16.70 -16.13 4.04
C GLU A 157 16.75 -14.91 3.13
N SER A 158 15.65 -14.15 3.01
CA SER A 158 15.57 -12.96 2.15
C SER A 158 16.17 -11.71 2.81
N GLY A 159 16.15 -11.63 4.14
CA GLY A 159 16.52 -10.43 4.91
C GLY A 159 15.50 -9.30 4.82
N LYS A 160 14.39 -9.49 4.10
CA LYS A 160 13.27 -8.55 4.01
C LYS A 160 12.28 -8.79 5.14
N LYS A 161 11.62 -7.73 5.59
CA LYS A 161 10.52 -7.78 6.56
C LYS A 161 9.25 -8.33 5.90
N LEU A 162 8.30 -8.77 6.71
CA LEU A 162 6.99 -9.20 6.21
C LEU A 162 5.99 -8.04 6.37
N LEU A 163 5.19 -7.76 5.34
CA LEU A 163 4.02 -6.87 5.41
C LEU A 163 2.77 -7.70 5.06
N ILE A 164 1.76 -7.68 5.92
CA ILE A 164 0.53 -8.47 5.74
C ILE A 164 -0.67 -7.54 5.54
N LEU A 165 -1.37 -7.71 4.42
CA LEU A 165 -2.66 -7.07 4.17
C LEU A 165 -3.76 -8.09 4.40
N ILE A 166 -4.81 -7.72 5.12
CA ILE A 166 -5.97 -8.57 5.40
C ILE A 166 -7.21 -7.83 4.91
N ALA A 167 -7.80 -8.31 3.83
CA ALA A 167 -9.02 -7.74 3.29
C ALA A 167 -10.22 -8.55 3.77
N THR A 168 -11.16 -7.91 4.48
CA THR A 168 -12.34 -8.57 5.05
C THR A 168 -13.50 -7.59 5.15
N ASP A 169 -14.73 -8.11 5.16
CA ASP A 169 -15.94 -7.32 5.27
C ASP A 169 -16.62 -7.42 6.64
N GLY A 170 -16.00 -8.06 7.63
CA GLY A 170 -16.56 -8.06 8.97
C GLY A 170 -15.86 -8.92 10.02
N VAL A 171 -16.67 -9.43 10.94
CA VAL A 171 -16.21 -10.04 12.18
C VAL A 171 -15.56 -11.42 11.92
N PRO A 172 -14.35 -11.69 12.47
CA PRO A 172 -13.69 -12.97 12.32
C PRO A 172 -14.48 -14.07 13.02
N THR A 173 -14.40 -15.28 12.48
CA THR A 173 -14.98 -16.49 13.08
C THR A 173 -13.94 -17.59 13.17
N THR A 174 -14.27 -18.68 13.86
CA THR A 174 -13.57 -19.97 13.71
C THR A 174 -13.99 -20.66 12.40
N ASP A 175 -13.35 -21.78 12.06
CA ASP A 175 -13.78 -22.64 10.94
C ASP A 175 -15.17 -23.28 11.15
N GLN A 176 -15.76 -23.14 12.33
CA GLN A 176 -17.11 -23.59 12.66
C GLN A 176 -18.13 -22.44 12.68
N GLY A 177 -17.73 -21.23 12.29
CA GLY A 177 -18.63 -20.07 12.22
C GLY A 177 -18.91 -19.38 13.56
N VAL A 178 -18.19 -19.72 14.63
CA VAL A 178 -18.28 -19.03 15.93
C VAL A 178 -17.42 -17.77 15.90
N GLU A 179 -17.95 -16.61 16.29
CA GLU A 179 -17.20 -15.35 16.40
C GLU A 179 -15.88 -15.52 17.19
N ASP A 180 -14.78 -14.99 16.65
CA ASP A 180 -13.42 -15.19 17.16
C ASP A 180 -12.58 -13.90 17.20
N LYS A 181 -13.19 -12.78 17.60
CA LYS A 181 -12.45 -11.50 17.81
C LYS A 181 -11.31 -11.70 18.80
N ARG A 182 -11.54 -12.43 19.89
CA ARG A 182 -10.50 -12.71 20.89
C ARG A 182 -9.34 -13.53 20.32
N GLY A 183 -9.63 -14.52 19.48
CA GLY A 183 -8.60 -15.30 18.81
C GLY A 183 -7.78 -14.45 17.86
N LEU A 184 -8.40 -13.59 17.06
CA LEU A 184 -7.71 -12.67 16.15
C LEU A 184 -6.85 -11.66 16.94
N TRP A 185 -7.42 -11.00 17.96
CA TRP A 185 -6.69 -10.10 18.84
C TRP A 185 -5.44 -10.76 19.42
N SER A 186 -5.55 -12.00 19.90
CA SER A 186 -4.40 -12.73 20.44
C SER A 186 -3.28 -12.91 19.41
N VAL A 187 -3.60 -13.13 18.13
CA VAL A 187 -2.58 -13.24 17.08
C VAL A 187 -1.92 -11.89 16.85
N LEU A 188 -2.72 -10.83 16.78
CA LEU A 188 -2.24 -9.48 16.52
C LEU A 188 -1.39 -8.94 17.67
N ALA A 189 -1.78 -9.18 18.92
CA ALA A 189 -1.10 -8.65 20.09
C ALA A 189 0.14 -9.46 20.50
N TYR A 190 0.16 -10.77 20.24
CA TYR A 190 1.20 -11.66 20.80
C TYR A 190 1.96 -12.49 19.77
N ASP A 191 1.31 -12.96 18.71
CA ASP A 191 1.94 -13.90 17.76
C ASP A 191 2.69 -13.18 16.62
N ARG A 192 2.23 -11.99 16.19
CA ARG A 192 2.77 -11.30 15.00
C ARG A 192 4.15 -10.64 15.21
N GLY A 193 4.52 -10.35 16.46
CA GLY A 193 5.70 -9.55 16.79
C GLY A 193 5.60 -8.14 16.19
N ASP A 194 6.67 -7.67 15.55
CA ASP A 194 6.72 -6.34 14.91
C ASP A 194 6.23 -6.34 13.45
N THR A 195 5.67 -7.45 12.96
CA THR A 195 5.16 -7.58 11.59
C THR A 195 4.03 -6.58 11.37
N PRO A 196 4.19 -5.60 10.45
CA PRO A 196 3.12 -4.66 10.14
C PRO A 196 1.93 -5.37 9.49
N VAL A 197 0.73 -5.00 9.90
CA VAL A 197 -0.54 -5.58 9.41
C VAL A 197 -1.48 -4.44 9.03
N VAL A 198 -2.13 -4.56 7.87
CA VAL A 198 -3.17 -3.61 7.43
C VAL A 198 -4.46 -4.35 7.22
N PHE A 199 -5.55 -3.82 7.77
CA PHE A 199 -6.88 -4.27 7.42
C PHE A 199 -7.44 -3.40 6.29
N LEU A 200 -7.87 -4.03 5.20
CA LEU A 200 -8.66 -3.39 4.16
C LEU A 200 -10.14 -3.68 4.41
N ALA A 201 -10.88 -2.65 4.78
CA ALA A 201 -12.33 -2.71 4.94
C ALA A 201 -12.99 -2.96 3.57
N CYS A 202 -13.65 -4.11 3.44
CA CYS A 202 -14.43 -4.47 2.25
C CYS A 202 -15.93 -4.33 2.49
N THR A 203 -16.35 -3.42 3.37
CA THR A 203 -17.75 -3.23 3.77
C THR A 203 -18.14 -1.75 3.73
N ASP A 204 -19.41 -1.50 3.45
CA ASP A 204 -20.09 -0.20 3.56
C ASP A 204 -20.79 -0.03 4.92
N ASN A 205 -20.65 -1.01 5.81
CA ASN A 205 -21.23 -1.02 7.14
C ASN A 205 -20.14 -0.93 8.21
N ASP A 206 -19.85 0.29 8.66
CA ASP A 206 -18.78 0.58 9.64
C ASP A 206 -18.90 -0.25 10.93
N ALA A 207 -20.11 -0.62 11.34
CA ALA A 207 -20.33 -1.43 12.55
C ALA A 207 -19.75 -2.85 12.45
N GLU A 208 -19.56 -3.38 11.24
CA GLU A 208 -18.97 -4.72 11.03
C GLU A 208 -17.47 -4.74 11.35
N ILE A 209 -16.81 -3.59 11.28
CA ILE A 209 -15.36 -3.44 11.40
C ILE A 209 -14.93 -2.44 12.49
N GLU A 210 -15.84 -1.79 13.20
CA GLU A 210 -15.55 -0.77 14.22
C GLU A 210 -14.49 -1.20 15.24
N TYR A 211 -14.50 -2.48 15.62
CA TYR A 211 -13.51 -3.06 16.54
C TYR A 211 -12.06 -2.99 16.00
N LEU A 212 -11.87 -2.98 14.68
CA LEU A 212 -10.56 -2.83 14.07
C LEU A 212 -10.01 -1.42 14.28
N ASN A 213 -10.87 -0.39 14.21
CA ASN A 213 -10.46 0.99 14.46
C ASN A 213 -10.04 1.20 15.93
N GLU A 214 -10.72 0.53 16.88
CA GLU A 214 -10.27 0.50 18.27
C GLU A 214 -8.87 -0.14 18.38
N TRP A 215 -8.65 -1.24 17.67
CA TRP A 215 -7.39 -1.99 17.72
C TRP A 215 -6.24 -1.26 17.04
N ASP A 216 -6.52 -0.47 16.01
CA ASP A 216 -5.56 0.35 15.29
C ASP A 216 -4.86 1.35 16.22
N VAL A 217 -5.65 1.99 17.10
CA VAL A 217 -5.15 2.89 18.13
C VAL A 217 -4.32 2.16 19.19
N GLU A 218 -4.70 0.93 19.53
CA GLU A 218 -4.09 0.17 20.63
C GLU A 218 -2.82 -0.61 20.24
N LEU A 219 -2.74 -1.09 19.00
CA LEU A 219 -1.70 -2.02 18.56
C LEU A 219 -0.71 -1.35 17.59
N PRO A 220 0.61 -1.33 17.90
CA PRO A 220 1.59 -0.69 17.03
C PRO A 220 1.74 -1.41 15.68
N ASN A 221 1.99 -0.64 14.61
CA ASN A 221 2.13 -1.12 13.23
C ASN A 221 0.89 -1.90 12.73
N LEU A 222 -0.27 -1.63 13.31
CA LEU A 222 -1.56 -1.91 12.69
C LEU A 222 -2.01 -0.65 11.93
N ASP A 223 -2.79 -0.84 10.88
CA ASP A 223 -3.49 0.22 10.17
C ASP A 223 -4.83 -0.35 9.67
N VAL A 224 -5.87 0.48 9.59
CA VAL A 224 -7.18 0.14 9.04
C VAL A 224 -7.54 1.15 7.96
N VAL A 225 -7.69 0.65 6.74
CA VAL A 225 -7.99 1.49 5.58
C VAL A 225 -9.41 1.22 5.10
N ASP A 226 -10.20 2.30 5.06
CA ASP A 226 -11.56 2.33 4.56
C ASP A 226 -11.62 2.16 3.03
N ASP A 227 -12.85 2.07 2.50
CA ASP A 227 -13.06 2.11 1.06
C ASP A 227 -12.52 3.40 0.43
N TYR A 228 -12.13 3.30 -0.85
CA TYR A 228 -11.56 4.42 -1.60
C TYR A 228 -12.36 5.72 -1.50
N ASN A 229 -13.69 5.67 -1.56
CA ASN A 229 -14.49 6.90 -1.56
C ASN A 229 -14.56 7.52 -0.17
N THR A 230 -14.60 6.72 0.88
CA THR A 230 -14.55 7.18 2.27
C THR A 230 -13.20 7.79 2.59
N GLU A 231 -12.12 7.05 2.33
CA GLU A 231 -10.73 7.51 2.53
C GLU A 231 -10.47 8.82 1.77
N ARG A 232 -10.87 8.87 0.49
CA ARG A 232 -10.72 10.07 -0.33
C ARG A 232 -11.46 11.27 0.25
N ARG A 233 -12.68 11.07 0.78
CA ARG A 233 -13.45 12.15 1.40
C ARG A 233 -12.74 12.70 2.65
N GLN A 234 -12.23 11.82 3.51
CA GLN A 234 -11.50 12.22 4.73
C GLN A 234 -10.21 12.97 4.37
N ILE A 235 -9.39 12.43 3.46
CA ILE A 235 -8.16 13.09 3.01
C ILE A 235 -8.45 14.47 2.40
N LEU A 236 -9.44 14.59 1.52
CA LEU A 236 -9.76 15.89 0.92
C LEU A 236 -10.29 16.90 1.94
N ALA A 237 -10.96 16.45 3.01
CA ALA A 237 -11.40 17.32 4.09
C ALA A 237 -10.23 17.93 4.86
N ILE A 238 -9.12 17.19 5.01
CA ILE A 238 -7.91 17.66 5.71
C ILE A 238 -6.93 18.39 4.79
N GLN A 239 -6.66 17.83 3.60
CA GLN A 239 -5.65 18.34 2.67
C GLN A 239 -6.20 19.42 1.72
N GLY A 240 -7.52 19.47 1.55
CA GLY A 240 -8.23 20.37 0.64
C GLY A 240 -8.60 19.74 -0.69
N ASN A 241 -9.67 20.25 -1.31
CA ASN A 241 -10.30 19.67 -2.52
C ASN A 241 -9.40 19.52 -3.75
N SER A 242 -8.27 20.23 -3.81
CA SER A 242 -7.31 20.15 -4.92
C SER A 242 -6.19 19.13 -4.67
N PHE A 243 -6.18 18.45 -3.53
CA PHE A 243 -5.16 17.45 -3.23
C PHE A 243 -5.33 16.24 -4.15
N PRO A 244 -4.26 15.80 -4.85
CA PRO A 244 -4.33 14.63 -5.71
C PRO A 244 -4.44 13.36 -4.86
N PHE A 245 -5.51 12.60 -5.07
CA PHE A 245 -5.69 11.30 -4.44
C PHE A 245 -6.49 10.40 -5.38
N SER A 246 -5.76 9.60 -6.15
CA SER A 246 -6.29 8.62 -7.09
C SER A 246 -6.54 7.27 -6.41
N ARG A 247 -7.12 6.31 -7.15
CA ARG A 247 -7.23 4.93 -6.66
C ARG A 247 -5.85 4.26 -6.51
N GLY A 248 -4.86 4.66 -7.30
CA GLY A 248 -3.48 4.24 -7.11
C GLY A 248 -2.89 4.79 -5.82
N ASP A 249 -3.15 6.07 -5.50
CA ASP A 249 -2.72 6.67 -4.23
C ASP A 249 -3.35 5.96 -3.02
N TRP A 250 -4.62 5.55 -3.12
CA TRP A 250 -5.29 4.77 -2.08
C TRP A 250 -4.64 3.42 -1.83
N VAL A 251 -4.30 2.67 -2.89
CA VAL A 251 -3.54 1.42 -2.73
C VAL A 251 -2.14 1.68 -2.17
N CYS A 252 -1.49 2.79 -2.56
CA CYS A 252 -0.21 3.18 -1.98
C CYS A 252 -0.34 3.50 -0.48
N LYS A 253 -1.41 4.19 -0.07
CA LYS A 253 -1.69 4.45 1.35
C LYS A 253 -1.83 3.14 2.11
N MET A 254 -2.64 2.20 1.63
CA MET A 254 -2.78 0.87 2.24
C MET A 254 -1.45 0.12 2.38
N LEU A 255 -0.53 0.24 1.42
CA LEU A 255 0.78 -0.43 1.50
C LEU A 255 1.76 0.30 2.43
N LEU A 256 1.65 1.62 2.56
CA LEU A 256 2.63 2.46 3.22
C LEU A 256 2.23 2.91 4.63
N GLY A 257 0.94 3.04 4.92
CA GLY A 257 0.38 3.48 6.21
C GLY A 257 1.07 2.85 7.42
N PRO A 258 1.09 1.51 7.57
CA PRO A 258 1.67 0.88 8.75
C PRO A 258 3.21 0.98 8.85
N ILE A 259 3.88 1.51 7.83
CA ILE A 259 5.36 1.62 7.75
C ILE A 259 5.87 3.04 7.49
N ASP A 260 4.99 4.02 7.26
CA ASP A 260 5.29 5.41 7.00
C ASP A 260 4.28 6.33 7.71
N PRO A 261 4.62 6.85 8.90
CA PRO A 261 3.73 7.69 9.72
C PRO A 261 3.28 9.00 9.07
N GLU A 262 3.92 9.43 7.97
CA GLU A 262 3.47 10.61 7.22
C GLU A 262 2.35 10.25 6.24
N ILE A 263 2.37 9.03 5.68
CA ILE A 263 1.30 8.51 4.82
C ILE A 263 0.09 8.09 5.63
N ASP A 264 0.33 7.41 6.75
CA ASP A 264 -0.66 7.04 7.74
C ASP A 264 -1.56 8.24 8.08
N ALA A 265 -0.94 9.32 8.56
CA ALA A 265 -1.62 10.52 9.02
C ALA A 265 -2.18 11.47 7.93
N LEU A 266 -2.29 11.03 6.66
CA LEU A 266 -2.78 11.89 5.56
C LEU A 266 -4.22 12.36 5.73
N ASP A 267 -5.04 11.60 6.43
CA ASP A 267 -6.44 11.88 6.75
C ASP A 267 -6.61 12.50 8.15
N GLU A 268 -5.52 12.70 8.88
CA GLU A 268 -5.53 13.33 10.21
C GLU A 268 -4.91 14.73 10.22
N ARG A 269 -3.84 14.95 9.44
CA ARG A 269 -3.06 16.19 9.47
C ARG A 269 -2.61 16.66 8.08
N PRO A 270 -2.59 17.99 7.82
CA PRO A 270 -2.07 18.51 6.56
C PRO A 270 -0.62 18.10 6.31
N VAL A 271 -0.31 17.68 5.09
CA VAL A 271 1.08 17.40 4.69
C VAL A 271 1.89 18.67 4.82
N SER A 272 3.01 18.60 5.54
CA SER A 272 3.93 19.72 5.61
C SER A 272 4.62 19.86 4.26
N VAL A 273 4.06 20.69 3.37
CA VAL A 273 4.77 21.12 2.17
C VAL A 273 5.91 22.01 2.66
N LYS A 274 7.07 21.42 2.97
CA LYS A 274 8.32 22.17 2.92
C LYS A 274 8.37 22.69 1.49
N ARG A 275 8.19 24.00 1.32
CA ARG A 275 8.40 24.67 0.04
C ARG A 275 9.79 24.25 -0.43
N SER A 276 9.84 23.26 -1.31
CA SER A 276 11.06 22.92 -2.02
C SER A 276 11.46 24.20 -2.72
N ALA A 277 12.59 24.76 -2.32
CA ALA A 277 13.12 25.98 -2.89
C ALA A 277 13.10 25.79 -4.42
N THR A 278 12.38 26.70 -5.08
CA THR A 278 12.19 26.75 -6.52
C THR A 278 13.52 26.46 -7.22
N ILE A 279 13.63 25.28 -7.83
CA ILE A 279 14.71 25.01 -8.77
C ILE A 279 14.42 25.87 -10.00
N GLY A 280 15.23 26.93 -10.15
CA GLY A 280 15.50 27.57 -11.43
C GLY A 280 14.44 28.53 -11.95
N ARG A 281 14.42 29.77 -11.43
CA ARG A 281 14.16 30.93 -12.28
C ARG A 281 15.37 31.86 -12.19
N ALA A 282 16.19 31.82 -13.24
CA ALA A 282 17.25 32.79 -13.45
C ALA A 282 16.59 34.16 -13.70
N GLU A 283 16.59 35.03 -12.70
CA GLU A 283 16.34 36.45 -12.91
C GLU A 283 17.67 37.18 -13.07
N THR A 284 17.90 37.57 -14.31
CA THR A 284 18.96 38.42 -14.79
C THR A 284 18.91 39.80 -14.13
N LEU A 285 20.06 40.17 -13.57
CA LEU A 285 20.59 41.51 -13.31
C LEU A 285 19.82 42.70 -13.93
N GLY A 286 19.35 43.61 -13.07
CA GLY A 286 18.78 44.90 -13.43
C GLY A 286 19.05 45.99 -12.39
N ARG A 287 20.26 46.55 -12.45
CA ARG A 287 20.81 47.77 -11.80
C ARG A 287 19.85 48.85 -11.24
N ARG A 288 20.28 49.36 -10.06
CA ARG A 288 20.46 50.79 -9.61
C ARG A 288 19.45 51.42 -8.62
N ASN A 289 20.04 51.84 -7.48
CA ASN A 289 19.94 53.10 -6.69
C ASN A 289 18.55 53.55 -6.20
N SER A 290 18.30 54.12 -5.01
CA SER A 290 19.08 54.88 -4.01
C SER A 290 18.39 54.80 -2.63
N VAL A 291 19.10 54.57 -1.53
CA VAL A 291 19.39 55.53 -0.42
C VAL A 291 18.43 56.73 -0.22
N PHE A 292 17.97 56.88 1.03
CA PHE A 292 17.32 58.02 1.74
C PHE A 292 15.78 58.11 1.80
N ASP A 293 15.23 57.87 2.99
CA ASP A 293 14.36 58.74 3.83
C ASP A 293 13.30 57.94 4.62
N THR A 294 12.79 58.26 5.82
CA THR A 294 13.19 59.02 7.03
C THR A 294 12.00 58.86 8.03
N VAL A 295 12.29 58.42 9.26
CA VAL A 295 11.71 58.80 10.59
C VAL A 295 10.19 58.87 10.88
N LYS A 296 9.77 58.00 11.84
CA LYS A 296 8.88 58.13 13.04
C LYS A 296 7.91 59.33 13.28
N LYS A 297 6.79 58.96 13.96
CA LYS A 297 5.78 59.71 14.81
C LYS A 297 4.55 60.25 14.03
N LYS A 298 3.30 60.27 14.54
CA LYS A 298 2.80 60.50 15.91
C LYS A 298 1.26 60.24 16.03
N PHE A 299 0.84 59.56 17.10
CA PHE A 299 -0.36 59.70 17.96
C PHE A 299 -1.79 60.01 17.45
N GLY A 300 -2.78 59.33 18.06
CA GLY A 300 -4.14 59.87 18.25
C GLY A 300 -5.10 58.86 18.91
N TRP A 301 -5.46 59.10 20.18
CA TRP A 301 -6.37 58.33 21.04
C TRP A 301 -7.82 58.23 20.52
N PHE A 302 -8.46 57.08 20.66
CA PHE A 302 -9.63 56.78 21.52
C PHE A 302 -9.82 55.26 21.59
#